data_AF-A0A7Z9IP38-F1
#
_entry.id   AF-A0A7Z9IP38-F1
#
_cell.length_a   1.000
_cell.length_b   1.000
_cell.length_c   1.000
_cell.angle_alpha   90.00
_cell.angle_beta   90.00
_cell.angle_gamma   90.00
#
_symmetry.space_group_name_H-M   'P 1'
#
loop_
_entity.id
_entity.type
_entity.pdbx_description
1 polymer ?
#
loop_
_entity_poly.entity_id
_entity_poly.type
_entity_poly.pdbx_seq_one_letter_code
_entity_poly.pdbx_strand_id
1 'polypeptide(L)'
;MAASSGNILLIQSGGCTPVINSTLAGLIKNGQTLYPQSRIYGGIHGIEGVINGKIPDITELSTSQLKSLAKMPGAALGSSRHKLLPNDIE
;
A
#
# COMPACT_ATOMS: atom_id res chain seq x y z
N MET A 1 8.70 -20.12 -19.56
CA MET A 1 8.72 -18.68 -19.21
C MET A 1 7.78 -18.50 -18.03
N ALA A 2 8.29 -18.15 -16.85
CA ALA A 2 7.42 -17.74 -15.75
C ALA A 2 6.77 -16.41 -16.17
N ALA A 3 5.44 -16.32 -16.14
CA ALA A 3 4.76 -15.04 -16.33
C ALA A 3 5.40 -14.02 -15.39
N SER A 4 5.90 -12.90 -15.93
CA SER A 4 6.50 -11.84 -15.12
C SER A 4 5.49 -11.44 -14.05
N SER A 5 5.75 -11.85 -12.81
CA SER A 5 4.83 -11.61 -11.71
C SER A 5 4.88 -10.11 -11.43
N GLY A 6 3.82 -9.40 -11.81
CA GLY A 6 3.76 -7.95 -11.63
C GLY A 6 3.89 -7.60 -10.15
N ASN A 7 4.48 -6.45 -9.84
CA ASN A 7 4.52 -5.94 -8.48
C ASN A 7 3.18 -5.31 -8.10
N ILE A 8 2.90 -5.25 -6.80
CA ILE A 8 1.68 -4.69 -6.22
C ILE A 8 2.02 -3.33 -5.60
N LEU A 9 1.29 -2.28 -5.97
CA LEU A 9 1.36 -0.98 -5.31
C LEU A 9 0.07 -0.72 -4.54
N LEU A 10 0.19 -0.44 -3.25
CA LEU A 10 -0.92 -0.11 -2.37
C LEU A 10 -0.83 1.35 -1.94
N ILE A 11 -1.95 2.07 -2.04
CA ILE A 11 -2.07 3.45 -1.57
C ILE A 11 -3.36 3.62 -0.77
N GLN A 12 -3.31 4.48 0.25
CA GLN A 12 -4.50 4.94 0.98
C GLN A 12 -4.78 6.39 0.55
N SER A 13 -6.04 6.70 0.24
CA SER A 13 -6.46 8.01 -0.27
C SER A 13 -7.82 8.40 0.30
N GLY A 14 -8.10 9.70 0.37
CA GLY A 14 -9.34 10.25 0.92
C GLY A 14 -9.37 10.30 2.46
N GLY A 15 -10.59 10.31 3.02
CA GLY A 15 -10.78 10.33 4.47
C GLY A 15 -10.52 8.95 5.10
N CYS A 16 -9.67 8.90 6.12
CA CYS A 16 -9.37 7.66 6.84
C CYS A 16 -10.62 7.14 7.57
N THR A 17 -10.85 5.83 7.51
CA THR A 17 -11.89 5.14 8.29
C THR A 17 -11.24 4.30 9.40
N PRO A 18 -12.00 3.89 10.44
CA PRO A 18 -11.44 3.05 11.52
C PRO A 18 -10.89 1.70 11.05
N VAL A 19 -11.24 1.24 9.85
CA VAL A 19 -10.93 -0.12 9.35
C VAL A 19 -10.04 -0.13 8.11
N ILE A 20 -9.59 1.03 7.61
CA ILE A 20 -8.80 1.09 6.37
C ILE A 20 -7.47 0.33 6.47
N ASN A 21 -6.87 0.27 7.67
CA ASN A 21 -5.66 -0.51 7.90
C ASN A 21 -5.94 -2.02 7.97
N SER A 22 -7.15 -2.45 8.33
CA SER A 22 -7.57 -3.86 8.21
C SER A 22 -7.58 -4.31 6.76
N THR A 23 -8.07 -3.46 5.85
CA THR A 23 -8.02 -3.71 4.41
C THR A 23 -6.57 -3.80 3.92
N LEU A 24 -5.71 -2.84 4.31
CA LEU A 24 -4.29 -2.85 3.95
C LEU A 24 -3.59 -4.14 4.42
N ALA A 25 -3.78 -4.52 5.69
CA ALA A 25 -3.21 -5.76 6.24
C ALA A 25 -3.71 -7.01 5.51
N GLY A 26 -4.99 -7.05 5.14
CA GLY A 26 -5.58 -8.13 4.36
C GLY A 26 -4.99 -8.25 2.96
N LEU A 27 -4.79 -7.11 2.27
CA LEU A 27 -4.17 -7.06 0.95
C LEU A 27 -2.72 -7.55 0.99
N ILE A 28 -1.93 -7.10 1.97
CA ILE A 28 -0.54 -7.53 2.12
C ILE A 28 -0.47 -9.05 2.39
N LYS A 29 -1.26 -9.55 3.35
CA LYS A 29 -1.30 -10.98 3.68
C LYS A 29 -1.65 -11.85 2.47
N ASN A 30 -2.70 -11.47 1.74
CA ASN A 30 -3.14 -12.24 0.57
C ASN A 30 -2.14 -12.08 -0.59
N GLY A 31 -1.54 -10.90 -0.76
CA GLY A 31 -0.48 -10.65 -1.73
C GLY A 31 0.71 -11.58 -1.53
N GLN A 32 1.22 -11.67 -0.30
CA GLN A 32 2.30 -12.59 0.10
C GLN A 32 1.97 -14.06 -0.21
N THR A 33 0.69 -14.45 -0.10
CA THR A 33 0.24 -15.84 -0.23
C THR A 33 -0.06 -16.22 -1.68
N LEU A 34 -0.80 -15.39 -2.39
CA LEU A 34 -1.28 -15.65 -3.75
C LEU A 34 -0.23 -15.29 -4.81
N TYR A 35 0.65 -14.33 -4.50
CA TYR A 35 1.66 -13.81 -5.42
C TYR A 35 3.05 -13.79 -4.75
N PRO A 36 3.60 -14.95 -4.34
CA PRO A 36 4.86 -15.00 -3.57
C PRO A 36 6.10 -14.49 -4.33
N GLN A 37 6.01 -14.29 -5.64
CA GLN A 37 7.09 -13.74 -6.48
C GLN A 37 6.97 -12.22 -6.69
N SER A 38 5.86 -11.61 -6.25
CA SER A 38 5.60 -10.19 -6.41
C SER A 38 6.11 -9.40 -5.22
N ARG A 39 6.70 -8.23 -5.48
CA ARG A 39 6.98 -7.23 -4.43
C ARG A 39 5.72 -6.42 -4.14
N ILE A 40 5.52 -6.05 -2.88
CA ILE A 40 4.42 -5.20 -2.43
C ILE A 40 5.01 -3.87 -1.94
N TYR A 41 4.65 -2.78 -2.60
CA TYR A 41 5.08 -1.42 -2.25
C TYR A 41 3.92 -0.63 -1.65
N GLY A 42 4.22 0.25 -0.69
CA GLY A 42 3.26 1.17 -0.09
C GLY A 42 3.57 2.62 -0.46
N GLY A 43 2.63 3.35 -1.08
CA GLY A 43 2.83 4.77 -1.36
C GLY A 43 2.52 5.66 -0.15
N ILE A 44 3.51 6.43 0.31
CA ILE A 44 3.40 7.29 1.49
C ILE A 44 2.59 8.56 1.20
N HIS A 45 1.50 8.82 1.92
CA HIS A 45 0.58 9.93 1.70
C HIS A 45 -0.14 9.85 0.33
N GLY A 46 -0.64 8.66 -0.02
CA GLY A 46 -1.45 8.48 -1.22
C GLY A 46 -0.68 8.70 -2.52
N ILE A 47 -1.35 9.31 -3.51
CA ILE A 47 -0.78 9.48 -4.85
C ILE A 47 0.43 10.44 -4.88
N GLU A 48 0.46 11.44 -4.01
CA GLU A 48 1.59 12.37 -3.89
C GLU A 48 2.88 11.63 -3.52
N GLY A 49 2.81 10.62 -2.65
CA GLY A 49 3.95 9.77 -2.33
C GLY A 49 4.51 9.05 -3.53
N VAL A 50 3.60 8.52 -4.36
CA VAL A 50 3.96 7.75 -5.55
C VAL A 50 4.69 8.64 -6.55
N ILE A 51 4.14 9.83 -6.83
CA ILE A 51 4.78 10.82 -7.72
C ILE A 51 6.17 11.22 -7.20
N ASN A 52 6.30 11.40 -5.88
CA ASN A 52 7.58 11.75 -5.25
C ASN A 52 8.52 10.55 -5.00
N GLY A 53 8.23 9.36 -5.52
CA GLY A 53 9.06 8.17 -5.36
C GLY A 53 9.12 7.61 -3.92
N LYS A 54 8.23 8.02 -3.03
CA LYS A 54 8.13 7.55 -1.63
C LYS A 54 7.32 6.26 -1.55
N ILE A 55 7.91 5.18 -2.07
CA ILE A 55 7.29 3.85 -2.22
C ILE A 55 8.11 2.75 -1.53
N PRO A 56 8.17 2.70 -0.17
CA PRO A 56 8.86 1.63 0.55
C PRO A 56 8.36 0.23 0.17
N ASP A 57 9.28 -0.73 0.14
CA ASP A 57 8.97 -2.15 0.08
C ASP A 57 8.39 -2.61 1.43
N ILE A 58 7.16 -3.14 1.39
CA ILE A 58 6.41 -3.66 2.54
C ILE A 58 6.08 -5.16 2.34
N THR A 59 6.83 -5.86 1.49
CA THR A 59 6.59 -7.26 1.11
C THR A 59 6.68 -8.19 2.31
N GLU A 60 7.62 -7.97 3.23
CA GLU A 60 7.98 -8.94 4.29
C GLU A 60 7.40 -8.59 5.67
N LEU A 61 6.17 -8.07 5.73
CA LEU A 61 5.50 -7.89 7.03
C LEU A 61 5.08 -9.24 7.62
N SER A 62 5.52 -9.50 8.85
CA SER A 62 5.16 -10.69 9.61
C SER A 62 3.68 -10.71 10.02
N THR A 63 3.17 -11.90 10.37
CA THR A 63 1.79 -12.05 10.84
C THR A 63 1.46 -11.17 12.05
N SER A 64 2.42 -10.96 12.97
CA SER A 64 2.21 -10.08 14.13
C SER A 64 2.15 -8.61 13.74
N GLN A 65 3.02 -8.16 12.82
CA GLN A 65 2.97 -6.80 12.26
C GLN A 65 1.66 -6.55 11.54
N LEU A 66 1.18 -7.49 10.73
CA LEU A 66 -0.11 -7.38 10.03
C LEU A 66 -1.30 -7.32 11.00
N LYS A 67 -1.27 -8.11 12.09
CA LYS A 67 -2.29 -8.04 13.15
C LYS A 67 -2.27 -6.69 13.88
N SER A 68 -1.09 -6.13 14.13
CA SER A 68 -0.94 -4.80 14.73
C SER A 68 -1.48 -3.72 13.79
N LEU A 69 -1.06 -3.77 12.52
CA LEU A 69 -1.51 -2.87 11.46
C LEU A 69 -3.04 -2.84 11.36
N ALA A 70 -3.68 -4.01 11.30
CA ALA A 70 -5.14 -4.11 11.21
C ALA A 70 -5.89 -3.44 12.37
N LYS A 71 -5.24 -3.21 13.52
CA LYS A 71 -5.85 -2.56 14.70
C LYS A 71 -5.45 -1.09 14.84
N MET A 72 -4.51 -0.58 14.04
CA MET A 72 -4.07 0.80 14.11
C MET A 72 -5.16 1.74 13.57
N PRO A 73 -5.52 2.80 14.30
CA PRO A 73 -6.42 3.82 13.77
C PRO A 73 -5.75 4.63 12.65
N GLY A 74 -6.56 5.32 11.86
CA GLY A 74 -6.08 6.18 10.76
C GLY A 74 -5.59 5.38 9.54
N ALA A 75 -4.77 6.01 8.70
CA ALA A 75 -4.14 5.41 7.52
C ALA A 75 -2.65 5.22 7.79
N ALA A 76 -2.18 3.97 7.86
CA ALA A 76 -0.80 3.64 8.18
C ALA A 76 0.21 4.10 7.13
N LEU A 77 -0.19 4.15 5.85
CA LEU A 77 0.62 4.74 4.78
C LEU A 77 0.47 6.27 4.72
N GLY A 78 -0.38 6.86 5.55
CA GLY A 78 -0.90 8.20 5.34
C GLY A 78 -1.91 8.23 4.19
N SER A 79 -2.65 9.34 4.08
CA SER A 79 -3.63 9.54 3.01
C SER A 79 -3.44 10.91 2.39
N SER A 80 -3.97 11.10 1.19
CA SER A 80 -4.01 12.38 0.49
C SER A 80 -5.40 12.64 -0.10
N ARG A 81 -5.71 13.91 -0.32
CA ARG A 81 -6.89 14.38 -1.07
C ARG A 81 -6.50 15.02 -2.41
N HIS A 82 -5.22 14.94 -2.78
CA HIS A 82 -4.70 15.49 -4.02
C HIS A 82 -5.39 14.84 -5.20
N LYS A 83 -5.96 15.69 -6.06
CA LYS A 83 -6.56 15.25 -7.32
C LYS A 83 -5.47 15.30 -8.36
N LEU A 84 -5.17 14.14 -8.97
CA LEU A 84 -4.18 14.02 -10.01
C LEU A 84 -4.53 14.90 -11.22
N LEU A 85 -3.59 15.75 -11.62
CA LEU A 85 -3.64 16.60 -12.80
C LEU A 85 -2.56 16.15 -13.81
N PRO A 86 -2.70 16.48 -15.10
CA PRO A 86 -1.71 16.09 -16.11
C PRO A 86 -0.27 16.53 -15.79
N ASN A 87 -0.11 17.73 -15.22
CA ASN A 87 1.21 18.28 -14.88
C ASN A 87 1.88 17.61 -13.68
N ASP A 88 1.18 16.72 -12.95
CA ASP A 88 1.76 15.99 -11.82
C ASP A 88 2.64 14.80 -12.26
N ILE A 89 2.63 14.45 -13.55
CA ILE A 89 3.26 13.23 -14.09
C ILE A 89 4.39 13.57 -15.09
N GLU A 90 4.97 14.78 -14.99
CA GLU A 90 6.10 15.22 -15.83
C GLU A 90 7.42 14.55 -15.47
#